data_AF-A0A9X2XVW6-F1
#
_entry.id   AF-A0A9X2XVW6-F1
#
_cell.length_a   1.000
_cell.length_b   1.000
_cell.length_c   1.000
_cell.angle_alpha   90.00
_cell.angle_beta   90.00
_cell.angle_gamma   90.00
#
_symmetry.space_group_name_H-M   'P 1'
#
loop_
_entity.id
_entity.type
_entity.pdbx_description
1 polymer ?
#
loop_
_entity_poly.entity_id
_entity_poly.type
_entity_poly.pdbx_seq_one_letter_code
_entity_poly.pdbx_strand_id
1 'polypeptide(L)'
;MTKVLTVGIYRIQDPQYEVLPKNSKELVRLHDLRKTALHDVFDNQEITKIISWGNTDDTTSHEYVELILGTMGAAIIQPILIAGLKKLGEILAEKAVEETTSELVKWVIFKLGNKAKENKISEFSIRLKDNTLIQVDPPQGNSKIRISFKDGEVVSIKYKLEK
;
A
#
# COMPACT_ATOMS: atom_id res chain seq x y z
N MET A 1 -17.00 -12.15 9.32
CA MET A 1 -17.15 -10.82 8.68
C MET A 1 -15.95 -10.60 7.76
N THR A 2 -16.15 -10.10 6.55
CA THR A 2 -15.05 -9.72 5.64
C THR A 2 -14.37 -8.48 6.20
N LYS A 3 -13.07 -8.57 6.49
CA LYS A 3 -12.29 -7.40 6.92
C LYS A 3 -11.92 -6.61 5.68
N VAL A 4 -12.05 -5.29 5.77
CA VAL A 4 -11.85 -4.38 4.65
C VAL A 4 -10.72 -3.40 4.98
N LEU A 5 -9.79 -3.26 4.05
CA LEU A 5 -8.72 -2.27 4.06
C LEU A 5 -8.93 -1.33 2.87
N THR A 6 -8.64 -0.04 3.06
CA THR A 6 -8.52 0.89 1.93
C THR A 6 -7.04 1.15 1.68
N VAL A 7 -6.58 0.95 0.46
CA VAL A 7 -5.19 1.20 0.06
C VAL A 7 -5.17 2.37 -0.90
N GLY A 8 -4.50 3.44 -0.53
CA GLY A 8 -4.30 4.63 -1.36
C GLY A 8 -2.92 4.61 -2.00
N ILE A 9 -2.81 4.74 -3.32
CA ILE A 9 -1.52 4.63 -4.03
C ILE A 9 -1.28 5.83 -4.93
N TYR A 10 -0.15 6.48 -4.71
CA TYR A 10 0.34 7.54 -5.57
C TYR A 10 1.11 6.95 -6.76
N ARG A 11 0.89 7.52 -7.94
CA ARG A 11 1.81 7.31 -9.07
C ARG A 11 3.18 7.91 -8.71
N ILE A 12 4.19 7.59 -9.51
CA ILE A 12 5.50 8.23 -9.41
C ILE A 12 5.33 9.73 -9.62
N GLN A 13 5.87 10.51 -8.69
CA GLN A 13 5.99 11.95 -8.84
C GLN A 13 7.33 12.27 -9.49
N ASP A 14 7.28 13.13 -10.48
CA ASP A 14 8.45 13.70 -11.13
C ASP A 14 8.09 15.17 -11.42
N PRO A 15 8.83 16.13 -10.85
CA PRO A 15 8.50 17.56 -10.95
C PRO A 15 8.35 18.05 -12.39
N GLN A 16 9.04 17.41 -13.34
CA GLN A 16 8.95 17.79 -14.75
C GLN A 16 7.55 17.49 -15.36
N TYR A 17 6.74 16.68 -14.67
CA TYR A 17 5.41 16.27 -15.12
C TYR A 17 4.26 16.95 -14.38
N GLU A 18 4.52 17.70 -13.31
CA GLU A 18 3.48 18.40 -12.52
C GLU A 18 2.80 19.53 -13.30
N VAL A 19 3.50 20.10 -14.29
CA VAL A 19 2.98 21.16 -15.17
C VAL A 19 2.26 20.61 -16.41
N LEU A 20 2.22 19.29 -16.60
CA LEU A 20 1.62 18.70 -17.79
C LEU A 20 0.08 18.65 -17.67
N PRO A 21 -0.64 18.82 -18.79
CA PRO A 21 -2.07 18.57 -18.83
C PRO A 21 -2.41 17.15 -18.35
N LYS A 22 -3.52 17.00 -17.64
CA LYS A 22 -3.96 15.75 -16.97
C LYS A 22 -3.85 14.50 -17.86
N ASN A 23 -4.11 14.61 -19.16
CA ASN A 23 -4.08 13.48 -20.10
C ASN A 23 -2.93 13.54 -21.10
N SER A 24 -1.80 14.16 -20.72
CA SER A 24 -0.58 14.05 -21.52
C SER A 24 -0.15 12.58 -21.62
N LYS A 25 0.50 12.22 -22.72
CA LYS A 25 0.98 10.84 -22.96
C LYS A 25 1.81 10.31 -21.78
N GLU A 26 2.59 11.18 -21.16
CA GLU A 26 3.46 10.80 -20.04
C GLU A 26 2.70 10.57 -18.75
N LEU A 27 1.71 11.41 -18.42
CA LEU A 27 0.86 11.19 -17.25
C LEU A 27 0.03 9.92 -17.39
N VAL A 28 -0.47 9.62 -18.59
CA VAL A 28 -1.16 8.36 -18.88
C VAL A 28 -0.21 7.17 -18.74
N ARG A 29 1.02 7.25 -19.28
CA ARG A 29 2.04 6.20 -19.13
C ARG A 29 2.35 5.88 -17.66
N LEU A 30 2.46 6.90 -16.80
CA LEU A 30 2.68 6.70 -15.36
C LEU A 30 1.46 6.11 -14.65
N HIS A 31 0.25 6.46 -15.09
CA HIS A 31 -0.98 5.84 -14.62
C HIS A 31 -1.01 4.35 -14.98
N ASP A 32 -0.73 4.00 -16.22
CA ASP A 32 -0.69 2.62 -16.72
C ASP A 32 0.39 1.78 -16.03
N LEU A 33 1.53 2.39 -15.71
CA LEU A 33 2.59 1.73 -14.96
C LEU A 33 2.14 1.34 -13.55
N ARG A 34 1.48 2.27 -12.83
CA ARG A 34 0.87 1.97 -11.53
C ARG A 34 -0.22 0.91 -11.69
N LYS A 35 -1.12 1.06 -12.66
CA LYS A 35 -2.19 0.09 -12.95
C LYS A 35 -1.63 -1.32 -13.08
N THR A 36 -0.63 -1.50 -13.95
CA THR A 36 0.05 -2.78 -14.16
C THR A 36 0.65 -3.31 -12.87
N ALA A 37 1.33 -2.45 -12.08
CA ALA A 37 1.91 -2.86 -10.81
C ALA A 37 0.88 -3.31 -9.77
N LEU A 38 -0.32 -2.72 -9.78
CA LEU A 38 -1.41 -3.10 -8.89
C LEU A 38 -2.05 -4.44 -9.32
N HIS A 39 -2.29 -4.63 -10.61
CA HIS A 39 -2.76 -5.91 -11.15
C HIS A 39 -1.75 -7.04 -10.89
N ASP A 40 -0.46 -6.81 -11.11
CA ASP A 40 0.61 -7.76 -10.76
C ASP A 40 0.56 -8.23 -9.31
N VAL A 41 0.17 -7.35 -8.39
CA VAL A 41 0.17 -7.63 -6.94
C VAL A 41 -1.13 -8.28 -6.50
N PHE A 42 -2.27 -7.83 -7.02
CA PHE A 42 -3.58 -8.16 -6.45
C PHE A 42 -4.45 -9.07 -7.31
N ASP A 43 -4.16 -9.22 -8.61
CA ASP A 43 -4.90 -10.17 -9.44
C ASP A 43 -4.64 -11.60 -8.96
N ASN A 44 -5.71 -12.38 -8.89
CA ASN A 44 -5.69 -13.82 -8.59
C ASN A 44 -4.97 -14.20 -7.29
N GLN A 45 -4.96 -13.31 -6.29
CA GLN A 45 -4.36 -13.62 -4.98
C GLN A 45 -5.33 -14.41 -4.10
N GLU A 46 -4.83 -15.45 -3.45
CA GLU A 46 -5.65 -16.30 -2.56
C GLU A 46 -5.99 -15.63 -1.22
N ILE A 47 -5.19 -14.64 -0.80
CA ILE A 47 -5.31 -14.00 0.52
C ILE A 47 -6.16 -12.72 0.53
N THR A 48 -6.35 -12.11 -0.64
CA THR A 48 -7.05 -10.83 -0.80
C THR A 48 -8.07 -10.91 -1.92
N LYS A 49 -9.23 -10.30 -1.70
CA LYS A 49 -10.22 -10.06 -2.76
C LYS A 49 -10.32 -8.57 -3.01
N ILE A 50 -10.12 -8.13 -4.25
CA ILE A 50 -10.43 -6.76 -4.63
C ILE A 50 -11.95 -6.56 -4.57
N ILE A 51 -12.40 -5.64 -3.72
CA ILE A 51 -13.80 -5.22 -3.63
C ILE A 51 -14.04 -4.09 -4.64
N SER A 52 -13.08 -3.19 -4.78
CA SER A 52 -13.11 -2.09 -5.75
C SER A 52 -11.70 -1.72 -6.20
N TRP A 53 -11.54 -1.55 -7.51
CA TRP A 53 -10.33 -0.99 -8.14
C TRP A 53 -10.31 0.54 -8.12
N GLY A 54 -11.40 1.19 -7.70
CA GLY A 54 -11.54 2.64 -7.78
C GLY A 54 -11.28 3.15 -9.20
N ASN A 55 -10.39 4.14 -9.32
CA ASN A 55 -9.96 4.70 -10.62
C ASN A 55 -8.70 4.03 -11.19
N THR A 56 -8.31 2.85 -10.71
CA THR A 56 -7.09 2.16 -11.19
C THR A 56 -7.18 1.79 -12.67
N ASP A 57 -8.37 1.44 -13.15
CA ASP A 57 -8.60 0.97 -14.52
C ASP A 57 -9.02 2.08 -15.50
N ASP A 58 -9.05 3.33 -15.05
CA ASP A 58 -9.47 4.45 -15.86
C ASP A 58 -8.52 4.67 -17.06
N THR A 59 -9.04 5.30 -18.11
CA THR A 59 -8.26 5.70 -19.29
C THR A 59 -7.65 7.09 -19.12
N THR A 60 -8.06 7.82 -18.08
CA THR A 60 -7.52 9.14 -17.73
C THR A 60 -6.49 9.03 -16.61
N SER A 61 -5.48 9.90 -16.63
CA SER A 61 -4.46 9.87 -15.58
C SER A 61 -5.02 10.40 -14.26
N HIS A 62 -4.63 9.73 -13.18
CA HIS A 62 -4.92 10.10 -11.81
C HIS A 62 -3.64 10.03 -11.00
N GLU A 63 -3.34 11.08 -10.24
CA GLU A 63 -2.20 11.09 -9.34
C GLU A 63 -2.33 10.03 -8.25
N TYR A 64 -3.54 9.90 -7.70
CA TYR A 64 -3.86 9.01 -6.59
C TYR A 64 -5.06 8.14 -6.95
N VAL A 65 -5.03 6.88 -6.49
CA VAL A 65 -6.16 5.95 -6.60
C VAL A 65 -6.38 5.22 -5.29
N GLU A 66 -7.61 4.82 -5.04
CA GLU A 66 -8.00 4.03 -3.85
C GLU A 66 -8.51 2.67 -4.27
N LEU A 67 -7.92 1.63 -3.68
CA LEU A 67 -8.38 0.26 -3.78
C LEU A 67 -9.03 -0.15 -2.47
N ILE A 68 -10.11 -0.92 -2.57
CA ILE A 68 -10.77 -1.51 -1.42
C ILE A 68 -10.48 -3.01 -1.43
N LEU A 69 -9.76 -3.49 -0.42
CA LEU A 69 -9.35 -4.88 -0.28
C LEU A 69 -10.18 -5.58 0.79
N GLY A 70 -10.72 -6.74 0.47
CA GLY A 70 -11.28 -7.69 1.42
C GLY A 70 -10.29 -8.80 1.77
N THR A 71 -10.28 -9.28 3.01
CA THR A 71 -9.56 -10.52 3.39
C THR A 71 -10.35 -11.76 2.99
N MET A 72 -9.68 -12.77 2.43
CA MET A 72 -10.27 -14.12 2.30
C MET A 72 -10.02 -14.91 3.58
N GLY A 73 -11.07 -15.18 4.36
CA GLY A 73 -10.97 -15.63 5.75
C GLY A 73 -10.35 -17.02 6.02
N ALA A 74 -9.92 -17.74 4.99
CA ALA A 74 -9.28 -19.07 5.12
C ALA A 74 -7.83 -19.09 4.64
N ALA A 75 -7.29 -17.97 4.15
CA ALA A 75 -5.98 -17.96 3.52
C ALA A 75 -4.86 -17.76 4.56
N ILE A 76 -3.87 -18.66 4.53
CA ILE A 76 -2.69 -18.58 5.39
C ILE A 76 -1.72 -17.57 4.77
N ILE A 77 -1.52 -16.44 5.47
CA ILE A 77 -0.52 -15.45 5.06
C ILE A 77 0.83 -15.90 5.61
N GLN A 78 1.77 -16.18 4.73
CA GLN A 78 3.14 -16.52 5.15
C GLN A 78 3.77 -15.33 5.90
N PRO A 79 4.34 -15.55 7.10
CA PRO A 79 4.95 -14.48 7.86
C PRO A 79 6.10 -13.81 7.11
N ILE A 80 6.12 -12.49 7.11
CA ILE A 80 7.22 -11.71 6.51
C ILE A 80 8.25 -11.35 7.58
N LEU A 81 9.46 -11.88 7.42
CA LEU A 81 10.57 -11.75 8.38
C LEU A 81 11.49 -10.56 8.07
N ILE A 82 10.91 -9.37 7.89
CA ILE A 82 11.66 -8.12 7.72
C ILE A 82 11.59 -7.34 9.02
N ALA A 83 12.73 -6.92 9.60
CA ALA A 83 12.78 -6.31 10.93
C ALA A 83 11.79 -5.14 11.10
N GLY A 84 11.69 -4.23 10.13
CA GLY A 84 10.75 -3.11 10.16
C GLY A 84 9.27 -3.56 10.11
N LEU A 85 8.96 -4.61 9.34
CA LEU A 85 7.61 -5.17 9.26
C LEU A 85 7.26 -6.01 10.49
N LYS A 86 8.23 -6.72 11.08
CA LYS A 86 8.06 -7.38 12.37
C LYS A 86 7.68 -6.37 13.44
N LYS A 87 8.42 -5.25 13.53
CA LYS A 87 8.13 -4.18 14.50
C LYS A 87 6.76 -3.53 14.26
N LEU A 88 6.37 -3.35 12.99
CA LEU A 88 5.00 -2.93 12.65
C LEU A 88 3.95 -3.89 13.20
N GLY A 89 4.14 -5.20 13.02
CA GLY A 89 3.22 -6.22 13.54
C GLY A 89 3.08 -6.15 15.07
N GLU A 90 4.19 -5.98 15.79
CA GLU A 90 4.20 -5.81 17.24
C GLU A 90 3.40 -4.57 17.68
N ILE A 91 3.65 -3.42 17.04
CA ILE A 91 2.96 -2.15 17.33
C ILE A 91 1.45 -2.25 17.04
N LEU A 92 1.06 -2.91 15.94
CA LEU A 92 -0.35 -3.12 15.62
C LEU A 92 -1.02 -4.06 16.65
N ALA A 93 -0.32 -5.11 17.08
CA ALA A 93 -0.82 -6.02 18.12
C ALA A 93 -1.01 -5.32 19.48
N GLU A 94 -0.07 -4.45 19.87
CA GLU A 94 -0.18 -3.61 21.08
C GLU A 94 -1.44 -2.72 21.05
N LYS A 95 -1.87 -2.29 19.85
CA LYS A 95 -3.09 -1.51 19.62
C LYS A 95 -4.33 -2.36 19.35
N ALA A 96 -4.27 -3.65 19.71
CA ALA A 96 -5.34 -4.63 19.55
C ALA A 96 -5.85 -4.78 18.09
N VAL A 97 -4.97 -4.54 17.11
CA VAL A 97 -5.24 -4.92 15.72
C VAL A 97 -5.06 -6.43 15.60
N GLU A 98 -6.09 -7.10 15.10
CA GLU A 98 -6.11 -8.55 14.97
C GLU A 98 -4.97 -9.08 14.09
N GLU A 99 -4.38 -10.22 14.47
CA GLU A 99 -3.20 -10.82 13.84
C GLU A 99 -3.34 -10.96 12.32
N THR A 100 -4.45 -11.50 11.81
CA THR A 100 -4.65 -11.63 10.34
C THR A 100 -4.63 -10.29 9.63
N THR A 101 -5.13 -9.23 10.26
CA THR A 101 -5.10 -7.86 9.69
C THR A 101 -3.66 -7.35 9.68
N SER A 102 -2.92 -7.55 10.77
CA SER A 102 -1.51 -7.19 10.87
C SER A 102 -0.65 -7.92 9.85
N GLU A 103 -0.85 -9.23 9.64
CA GLU A 103 -0.17 -10.00 8.60
C GLU A 103 -0.53 -9.51 7.19
N LEU A 104 -1.81 -9.23 6.93
CA LEU A 104 -2.22 -8.68 5.63
C LEU A 104 -1.58 -7.31 5.37
N VAL A 105 -1.57 -6.42 6.36
CA VAL A 105 -0.89 -5.12 6.25
C VAL A 105 0.58 -5.33 5.91
N LYS A 106 1.31 -6.19 6.63
CA LYS A 106 2.72 -6.48 6.33
C LYS A 106 2.89 -7.03 4.91
N TRP A 107 1.99 -7.89 4.47
CA TRP A 107 2.00 -8.43 3.10
C TRP A 107 1.79 -7.36 2.04
N VAL A 108 0.80 -6.48 2.21
CA VAL A 108 0.55 -5.36 1.30
C VAL A 108 1.79 -4.45 1.23
N ILE A 109 2.37 -4.13 2.39
CA ILE A 109 3.56 -3.28 2.45
C ILE A 109 4.76 -3.93 1.75
N PHE A 110 4.96 -5.23 1.93
CA PHE A 110 6.03 -5.96 1.26
C PHE A 110 5.83 -5.97 -0.26
N LYS A 111 4.64 -6.31 -0.74
CA LYS A 111 4.35 -6.39 -2.18
C LYS A 111 4.43 -5.03 -2.86
N LEU A 112 3.73 -4.03 -2.33
CA LEU A 112 3.73 -2.67 -2.89
C LEU A 112 5.08 -1.99 -2.69
N GLY A 113 5.76 -2.21 -1.58
CA GLY A 113 7.11 -1.69 -1.38
C GLY A 113 8.11 -2.23 -2.41
N ASN A 114 7.98 -3.49 -2.85
CA ASN A 114 8.78 -4.01 -3.97
C ASN A 114 8.45 -3.28 -5.28
N LYS A 115 7.17 -2.99 -5.56
CA LYS A 115 6.79 -2.19 -6.74
C LYS A 115 7.28 -0.74 -6.65
N ALA A 116 7.34 -0.16 -5.46
CA ALA A 116 7.94 1.16 -5.25
C ALA A 116 9.45 1.15 -5.47
N LYS A 117 10.15 0.10 -5.01
CA LYS A 117 11.58 -0.13 -5.27
C LYS A 117 11.90 -0.29 -6.77
N GLU A 118 10.97 -0.89 -7.52
CA GLU A 118 11.02 -1.01 -8.98
C GLU A 118 10.69 0.30 -9.72
N ASN A 119 10.46 1.41 -9.01
CA ASN A 119 9.96 2.67 -9.57
C ASN A 119 8.72 2.44 -10.45
N LYS A 120 7.72 1.72 -9.93
CA LYS A 120 6.41 1.58 -10.58
C LYS A 120 5.31 2.36 -9.88
N ILE A 121 5.50 2.64 -8.60
CA ILE A 121 4.65 3.50 -7.76
C ILE A 121 5.53 4.36 -6.87
N SER A 122 4.97 5.43 -6.28
CA SER A 122 5.67 6.24 -5.27
C SER A 122 5.36 5.70 -3.87
N GLU A 123 4.81 6.54 -3.01
CA GLU A 123 4.28 6.19 -1.70
C GLU A 123 2.87 5.61 -1.77
N PHE A 124 2.48 4.94 -0.70
CA PHE A 124 1.12 4.45 -0.53
C PHE A 124 0.70 4.49 0.93
N SER A 125 -0.60 4.36 1.15
CA SER A 125 -1.19 4.32 2.48
C SER A 125 -2.18 3.16 2.62
N ILE A 126 -2.35 2.67 3.83
CA ILE A 126 -3.32 1.66 4.20
C ILE A 126 -4.16 2.23 5.34
N ARG A 127 -5.47 2.31 5.15
CA ARG A 127 -6.43 2.71 6.17
C ARG A 127 -7.18 1.48 6.67
N LEU A 128 -7.13 1.27 7.98
CA LEU A 128 -7.85 0.21 8.68
C LEU A 128 -9.29 0.64 8.97
N LYS A 129 -10.15 -0.32 9.33
CA LYS A 129 -11.57 -0.07 9.65
C LYS A 129 -11.78 0.93 10.79
N ASP A 130 -10.84 0.99 11.73
CA ASP A 130 -10.91 1.90 12.88
C ASP A 130 -10.31 3.29 12.60
N ASN A 131 -10.01 3.59 11.33
CA ASN A 131 -9.35 4.80 10.83
C ASN A 131 -7.85 4.93 11.15
N THR A 132 -7.22 3.89 11.70
CA THR A 132 -5.75 3.84 11.76
C THR A 132 -5.19 3.97 10.33
N LEU A 133 -4.30 4.95 10.14
CA LEU A 133 -3.68 5.26 8.85
C LEU A 133 -2.20 4.89 8.88
N ILE A 134 -1.78 4.02 7.98
CA ILE A 134 -0.40 3.59 7.81
C ILE A 134 0.12 4.18 6.51
N GLN A 135 1.02 5.14 6.56
CA GLN A 135 1.70 5.73 5.40
C GLN A 135 3.07 5.08 5.22
N VAL A 136 3.42 4.78 3.97
CA VAL A 136 4.63 4.04 3.63
C VAL A 136 5.41 4.78 2.55
N ASP A 137 6.60 5.26 2.91
CA ASP A 137 7.53 5.88 1.98
C ASP A 137 8.08 4.82 1.00
N PRO A 138 8.52 5.17 -0.23
CA PRO A 138 9.27 4.24 -1.08
C PRO A 138 10.53 3.72 -0.36
N PRO A 139 10.91 2.43 -0.42
CA PRO A 139 12.02 1.86 0.37
C PRO A 139 13.41 2.26 -0.15
N GLN A 140 13.87 3.43 0.29
CA GLN A 140 15.15 4.08 0.04
C GLN A 140 15.87 4.35 1.38
N GLY A 141 17.03 5.03 1.38
CA GLY A 141 17.96 5.08 2.52
C GLY A 141 17.38 5.53 3.87
N ASN A 142 16.37 6.40 3.89
CA ASN A 142 15.77 6.97 5.11
C ASN A 142 14.28 6.66 5.27
N SER A 143 13.78 5.63 4.59
CA SER A 143 12.34 5.37 4.48
C SER A 143 11.68 4.95 5.77
N LYS A 144 10.45 5.41 5.94
CA LYS A 144 9.66 5.20 7.15
C LYS A 144 8.28 4.64 6.81
N ILE A 145 7.76 3.93 7.80
CA ILE A 145 6.34 3.65 7.94
C ILE A 145 5.84 4.56 9.06
N ARG A 146 4.87 5.42 8.77
CA ARG A 146 4.21 6.26 9.78
C ARG A 146 2.83 5.70 10.05
N ILE A 147 2.49 5.52 11.31
CA ILE A 147 1.21 4.98 11.75
C ILE A 147 0.53 6.07 12.57
N SER A 148 -0.65 6.49 12.15
CA SER A 148 -1.52 7.42 12.89
C SER A 148 -2.70 6.63 13.41
N PHE A 149 -2.77 6.43 14.72
CA PHE A 149 -3.84 5.68 15.37
C PHE A 149 -5.07 6.54 15.60
N LYS A 150 -6.22 5.88 15.80
CA LYS A 150 -7.50 6.55 16.08
C LYS A 150 -7.51 7.40 17.35
N ASP A 151 -6.62 7.12 18.29
CA ASP A 151 -6.44 7.85 19.55
C ASP A 151 -5.55 9.09 19.40
N GLY A 152 -5.04 9.36 18.18
CA GLY A 152 -4.17 10.48 17.86
C GLY A 152 -2.68 10.18 18.05
N GLU A 153 -2.30 9.00 18.55
CA GLU A 153 -0.90 8.61 18.65
C GLU A 153 -0.29 8.43 17.25
N VAL A 154 0.93 8.96 17.08
CA VAL A 154 1.69 8.79 15.84
C VAL A 154 3.01 8.09 16.13
N VAL A 155 3.21 6.93 15.48
CA VAL A 155 4.44 6.15 15.58
C VAL A 155 5.13 6.13 14.23
N SER A 156 6.47 6.15 14.23
CA SER A 156 7.26 6.05 13.01
C SER A 156 8.33 4.98 13.14
N ILE A 157 8.41 4.10 12.15
CA ILE A 157 9.33 2.97 12.09
C ILE A 157 10.22 3.15 10.87
N LYS A 158 11.54 3.14 11.06
CA LYS A 158 12.47 3.01 9.92
C LYS A 158 12.36 1.61 9.35
N TYR A 159 12.30 1.51 8.03
CA TYR A 159 12.22 0.20 7.39
C TYR A 159 13.05 0.15 6.11
N LYS A 160 13.45 -1.06 5.73
CA LYS A 160 14.14 -1.36 4.50
C LYS A 160 13.65 -2.72 4.03
N LEU A 161 13.39 -2.86 2.72
CA LEU A 161 13.18 -4.18 2.13
C LEU A 161 14.55 -4.77 1.81
N GLU A 162 14.83 -5.95 2.36
CA GLU A 162 16.05 -6.69 2.04
C GLU A 162 16.04 -7.15 0.56
N LYS A 163 17.21 -7.52 0.04
CA LYS A 163 17.36 -7.93 -1.36
C LYS A 163 16.91 -9.37 -1.55
#